data_AF-A0A7S0Q021-F1
#
_entry.id   AF-A0A7S0Q021-F1
#
_cell.length_a   1.000
_cell.length_b   1.000
_cell.length_c   1.000
_cell.angle_alpha   90.00
_cell.angle_beta   90.00
_cell.angle_gamma   90.00
#
_symmetry.space_group_name_H-M   'P 1'
#
loop_
_entity.id
_entity.type
_entity.pdbx_description
1 polymer ?
#
loop_
_entity_poly.entity_id
_entity_poly.type
_entity_poly.pdbx_seq_one_letter_code
_entity_poly.pdbx_strand_id
1 'polypeptide(L)'
;KFAGGVERGFLSTTRSREVALENSGGAHGKSSMLAIDFDTASRGAAVQWLSQYPHEEELIFPPCTLLSTVDVAKSETRRCVLLMAHVSTNRPDVSELSSPEYVPRSLAARSWIAAQV
;
A
#
# COMPACT_ATOMS: atom_id res chain seq x y z
N LYS A 1 9.86 4.58 -11.39
CA LYS A 1 9.19 3.38 -11.96
C LYS A 1 7.77 3.36 -11.40
N PHE A 2 6.72 3.23 -12.22
CA PHE A 2 5.38 2.98 -11.68
C PHE A 2 5.40 1.57 -11.05
N ALA A 3 5.32 1.52 -9.74
CA ALA A 3 5.15 0.30 -8.95
C ALA A 3 3.91 0.52 -8.09
N GLY A 4 3.06 -0.48 -7.96
CA GLY A 4 1.78 -0.33 -7.30
C GLY A 4 0.96 -1.60 -7.43
N GLY A 5 -0.18 -1.65 -6.76
CA GLY A 5 -1.06 -2.81 -6.73
C GLY A 5 -2.42 -2.47 -6.15
N VAL A 6 -3.36 -3.39 -6.32
CA VAL A 6 -4.71 -3.26 -5.75
C VAL A 6 -4.80 -4.15 -4.52
N GLU A 7 -5.15 -3.56 -3.38
CA GLU A 7 -5.53 -4.33 -2.19
C GLU A 7 -6.97 -4.80 -2.37
N ARG A 8 -7.20 -6.10 -2.35
CA ARG A 8 -8.52 -6.70 -2.65
C ARG A 8 -9.42 -6.73 -1.43
N GLY A 9 -8.85 -6.79 -0.22
CA GLY A 9 -9.59 -6.74 1.03
C GLY A 9 -9.73 -5.32 1.58
N PHE A 10 -10.39 -5.20 2.72
CA PHE A 10 -10.28 -3.97 3.50
C PHE A 10 -8.83 -3.79 3.96
N LEU A 11 -8.27 -2.60 3.72
CA LEU A 11 -6.91 -2.28 4.15
C LEU A 11 -6.98 -1.57 5.50
N SER A 12 -6.74 -2.33 6.56
CA SER A 12 -6.59 -1.78 7.92
C SER A 12 -5.24 -1.08 8.05
N THR A 13 -5.25 0.14 8.58
CA THR A 13 -4.07 0.99 8.79
C THR A 13 -4.20 1.72 10.11
N THR A 14 -3.07 2.25 10.61
CA THR A 14 -3.03 3.02 11.86
C THR A 14 -2.39 4.39 11.61
N ARG A 15 -2.86 5.38 12.37
CA ARG A 15 -2.20 6.69 12.45
C ARG A 15 -1.04 6.72 13.46
N SER A 16 -0.96 5.76 14.38
CA SER A 16 0.14 5.64 15.33
C SER A 16 1.32 4.92 14.69
N ARG A 17 2.47 5.58 14.71
CA ARG A 17 3.73 4.99 14.22
C ARG A 17 4.15 3.82 15.09
N GLU A 18 3.88 3.89 16.39
CA GLU A 18 4.22 2.89 17.39
C GLU A 18 3.43 1.60 17.14
N VAL A 19 2.12 1.72 16.91
CA VAL A 19 1.25 0.58 16.56
C VAL A 19 1.68 -0.04 15.22
N ALA A 20 2.04 0.76 14.23
CA ALA A 20 2.57 0.25 12.96
C ALA A 20 3.90 -0.49 13.15
N LEU A 21 4.78 0.03 14.00
CA LEU A 21 6.06 -0.59 14.35
C LEU A 21 5.84 -1.95 15.03
N GLU A 22 4.95 -2.02 16.01
CA GLU A 22 4.60 -3.23 16.74
C GLU A 22 4.00 -4.30 15.81
N ASN A 23 3.01 -3.93 15.01
CA ASN A 23 2.38 -4.82 14.01
C ASN A 23 3.34 -5.27 12.90
N SER A 24 4.42 -4.51 12.65
CA SER A 24 5.46 -4.88 11.69
C SER A 24 6.53 -5.83 12.25
N GLY A 25 6.35 -6.36 13.47
CA GLY A 25 7.32 -7.26 14.13
C GLY A 25 8.23 -6.59 15.15
N GLY A 26 7.83 -5.42 15.68
CA GLY A 26 8.53 -4.69 16.75
C GLY A 26 9.89 -4.13 16.34
N ALA A 27 10.59 -3.43 17.24
CA ALA A 27 11.78 -2.60 16.95
C ALA A 27 12.93 -3.32 16.22
N HIS A 28 13.11 -4.62 16.45
CA HIS A 28 14.28 -5.38 15.99
C HIS A 28 14.00 -6.32 14.80
N GLY A 29 12.75 -6.42 14.34
CA GLY A 29 12.35 -7.29 13.23
C GLY A 29 12.66 -6.72 11.84
N LYS A 30 13.12 -7.59 10.93
CA LYS A 30 13.15 -7.24 9.50
C LYS A 30 11.73 -7.08 8.98
N SER A 31 11.38 -5.90 8.48
CA SER A 31 9.98 -5.56 8.20
C SER A 31 9.81 -4.56 7.06
N SER A 32 8.58 -4.50 6.55
CA SER A 32 8.15 -3.49 5.58
C SER A 32 7.05 -2.63 6.20
N MET A 33 7.21 -1.31 6.11
CA MET A 33 6.20 -0.33 6.48
C MET A 33 5.63 0.29 5.23
N LEU A 34 4.31 0.41 5.20
CA LEU A 34 3.59 1.10 4.14
C LEU A 34 3.09 2.41 4.74
N ALA A 35 3.70 3.53 4.34
CA ALA A 35 3.21 4.86 4.67
C ALA A 35 2.23 5.26 3.58
N ILE A 36 0.96 5.42 3.93
CA ILE A 36 -0.11 5.63 2.95
C ILE A 36 -0.61 7.06 3.08
N ASP A 37 -0.45 7.81 2.01
CA ASP A 37 -1.02 9.14 1.82
C ASP A 37 -2.29 9.05 0.96
N PHE A 38 -3.16 10.04 1.07
CA PHE A 38 -4.45 10.07 0.37
C PHE A 38 -4.99 11.49 0.24
N ASP A 39 -5.81 11.69 -0.78
CA ASP A 39 -6.60 12.91 -0.94
C ASP A 39 -7.98 12.80 -0.27
N THR A 40 -8.75 13.89 -0.32
CA THR A 40 -10.10 13.93 0.25
C THR A 40 -11.08 12.93 -0.40
N ALA A 41 -10.85 12.52 -1.65
CA ALA A 41 -11.70 11.59 -2.37
C ALA A 41 -11.38 10.12 -2.05
N SER A 42 -10.15 9.85 -1.60
CA SER A 42 -9.63 8.52 -1.31
C SER A 42 -9.41 8.27 0.17
N ARG A 43 -9.96 9.13 1.04
CA ARG A 43 -9.81 9.05 2.50
C ARG A 43 -10.45 7.78 3.07
N GLY A 44 -9.70 7.04 3.87
CA GLY A 44 -10.22 5.91 4.65
C GLY A 44 -11.22 6.32 5.73
N ALA A 45 -11.97 5.35 6.26
CA ALA A 45 -12.90 5.56 7.36
C ALA A 45 -12.19 5.38 8.71
N ALA A 46 -12.36 6.35 9.60
CA ALA A 46 -11.89 6.28 10.97
C ALA A 46 -12.90 5.46 11.79
N VAL A 47 -12.49 4.31 12.32
CA VAL A 47 -13.40 3.32 12.94
C VAL A 47 -13.11 3.10 14.43
N GLN A 48 -12.32 3.98 15.06
CA GLN A 48 -11.90 3.89 16.46
C GLN A 48 -13.10 3.73 17.42
N TRP A 49 -14.21 4.40 17.13
CA TRP A 49 -15.41 4.38 17.97
C TRP A 49 -16.13 3.02 18.00
N LEU A 50 -15.86 2.15 17.02
CA LEU A 50 -16.45 0.81 16.89
C LEU A 50 -15.42 -0.32 17.06
N SER A 51 -14.13 0.00 16.96
CA SER A 51 -13.05 -1.00 16.98
C SER A 51 -12.93 -1.68 18.36
N GLN A 52 -12.55 -2.96 18.36
CA GLN A 52 -12.15 -3.67 19.58
C GLN A 52 -10.83 -3.14 20.16
N TYR A 53 -10.03 -2.44 19.33
CA TYR A 53 -8.76 -1.83 19.71
C TYR A 53 -8.74 -0.32 19.41
N PRO A 54 -9.53 0.52 20.12
CA PRO A 54 -9.63 1.96 19.82
C PRO A 54 -8.29 2.70 19.87
N HIS A 55 -7.35 2.21 20.69
CA HIS A 55 -6.00 2.77 20.84
C HIS A 55 -5.12 2.59 19.60
N GLU A 56 -5.47 1.69 18.67
CA GLU A 56 -4.75 1.52 17.42
C GLU A 56 -4.98 2.67 16.43
N GLU A 57 -5.89 3.61 16.73
CA GLU A 57 -6.24 4.71 15.84
C GLU A 57 -6.54 4.24 14.40
N GLU A 58 -7.31 3.16 14.27
CA GLU A 58 -7.54 2.48 13.00
C GLU A 58 -8.22 3.39 11.97
N LEU A 59 -7.65 3.41 10.77
CA LEU A 59 -8.21 3.95 9.54
C LEU A 59 -8.33 2.82 8.53
N ILE A 60 -9.53 2.57 8.00
CA ILE A 60 -9.79 1.47 7.07
C ILE A 60 -10.09 2.00 5.67
N PHE A 61 -9.36 1.53 4.67
CA PHE A 61 -9.69 1.81 3.26
C PHE A 61 -10.61 0.72 2.71
N PRO A 62 -11.52 1.05 1.78
CA PRO A 62 -12.42 0.08 1.19
C PRO A 62 -11.65 -0.99 0.38
N PRO A 63 -12.27 -2.15 0.12
CA PRO A 63 -11.77 -3.12 -0.83
C PRO A 63 -11.46 -2.50 -2.19
N CYS A 64 -10.52 -3.12 -2.89
CA CYS A 64 -10.05 -2.67 -4.21
C CYS A 64 -9.41 -1.27 -4.20
N THR A 65 -8.78 -0.88 -3.10
CA THR A 65 -7.97 0.35 -3.04
C THR A 65 -6.69 0.16 -3.86
N LEU A 66 -6.47 1.02 -4.86
CA LEU A 66 -5.24 1.06 -5.62
C LEU A 66 -4.17 1.83 -4.84
N LEU A 67 -2.99 1.25 -4.71
CA LEU A 67 -1.83 1.84 -4.06
C LEU A 67 -0.74 2.10 -5.10
N SER A 68 -0.36 3.36 -5.27
CA SER A 68 0.72 3.77 -6.18
C SER A 68 1.96 4.13 -5.38
N THR A 69 3.11 3.51 -5.66
CA THR A 69 4.38 3.87 -5.02
C THR A 69 4.83 5.26 -5.43
N VAL A 70 5.03 6.12 -4.42
CA VAL A 70 5.59 7.45 -4.55
C VAL A 70 7.09 7.39 -4.30
N ASP A 71 7.52 6.79 -3.19
CA ASP A 71 8.93 6.72 -2.81
C ASP A 71 9.24 5.48 -1.96
N VAL A 72 10.53 5.13 -1.84
CA VAL A 72 11.00 4.00 -1.04
C VAL A 72 12.27 4.38 -0.28
N ALA A 73 12.19 4.33 1.04
CA ALA A 73 13.35 4.42 1.92
C ALA A 73 13.73 3.02 2.43
N LYS A 74 15.04 2.77 2.56
CA LYS A 74 15.55 1.50 3.09
C LYS A 74 16.62 1.76 4.15
N SER A 75 16.57 0.95 5.19
CA SER A 75 17.61 0.75 6.19
C SER A 75 18.03 -0.73 6.16
N GLU A 76 19.03 -1.10 6.96
CA GLU A 76 19.50 -2.49 7.04
C GLU A 76 18.40 -3.47 7.48
N THR A 77 17.50 -3.02 8.35
CA THR A 77 16.45 -3.86 8.95
C THR A 77 15.08 -3.57 8.37
N ARG A 78 14.83 -2.41 7.75
CA ARG A 78 13.48 -2.03 7.32
C ARG A 78 13.42 -1.39 5.96
N ARG A 79 12.31 -1.63 5.28
CA ARG A 79 11.89 -0.87 4.11
C ARG A 79 10.64 -0.06 4.46
N CYS A 80 10.66 1.23 4.19
CA CYS A 80 9.46 2.06 4.19
C CYS A 80 9.09 2.38 2.74
N VAL A 81 7.84 2.12 2.37
CA VAL A 81 7.29 2.44 1.06
C VAL A 81 6.24 3.52 1.25
N LEU A 82 6.46 4.68 0.67
CA LEU A 82 5.47 5.74 0.58
C LEU A 82 4.53 5.42 -0.59
N LEU A 83 3.23 5.33 -0.30
CA LEU A 83 2.17 4.98 -1.23
C LEU A 83 1.13 6.09 -1.27
N MET A 84 0.53 6.32 -2.43
CA MET A 84 -0.68 7.12 -2.60
C MET A 84 -1.86 6.16 -2.80
N ALA A 85 -2.90 6.30 -1.98
CA ALA A 85 -4.14 5.55 -2.13
C ALA A 85 -5.08 6.23 -3.13
N HIS A 86 -5.70 5.40 -3.97
CA HIS A 86 -6.71 5.79 -4.93
C HIS A 86 -7.90 4.86 -4.82
N VAL A 87 -9.09 5.43 -4.67
CA VAL A 87 -10.35 4.67 -4.74
C VAL A 87 -10.94 4.84 -6.14
N SER A 88 -11.21 3.71 -6.81
CA SER A 88 -11.92 3.75 -8.09
C SER A 88 -13.40 4.02 -7.83
N THR A 89 -13.85 5.25 -8.07
CA THR A 89 -15.27 5.63 -7.99
C THR A 89 -16.04 5.33 -9.27
N ASN A 90 -15.35 4.93 -10.34
CA ASN A 90 -15.91 4.89 -11.70
C ASN A 90 -16.46 3.52 -12.11
N ARG A 91 -16.47 2.52 -11.21
CA ARG A 91 -16.92 1.16 -11.55
C ARG A 91 -17.71 0.51 -10.40
N PRO A 92 -19.00 0.21 -10.60
CA PRO A 92 -19.82 -0.53 -9.63
C PRO A 92 -19.56 -2.04 -9.66
N ASP A 93 -18.85 -2.55 -10.68
CA ASP A 93 -18.52 -3.97 -10.85
C ASP A 93 -17.00 -4.21 -10.76
N VAL A 94 -16.63 -5.18 -9.91
CA VAL A 94 -15.25 -5.61 -9.62
C VAL A 94 -14.90 -6.93 -10.33
N SER A 95 -15.84 -7.56 -11.04
CA SER A 95 -15.62 -8.82 -11.78
C SER A 95 -14.52 -8.73 -12.85
N GLU A 96 -14.30 -7.53 -13.37
CA GLU A 96 -13.28 -7.23 -14.37
C GLU A 96 -11.93 -6.74 -13.78
N LEU A 97 -11.84 -6.57 -12.45
CA LEU A 97 -10.59 -6.19 -11.79
C LEU A 97 -9.64 -7.40 -11.80
N SER A 98 -8.81 -7.46 -12.84
CA SER A 98 -7.64 -8.34 -12.87
C SER A 98 -6.45 -7.61 -12.24
N SER A 99 -5.82 -8.23 -11.26
CA SER A 99 -4.45 -7.85 -10.91
C SER A 99 -3.59 -8.29 -12.08
N PRO A 100 -2.95 -7.38 -12.82
CA PRO A 100 -2.06 -7.81 -13.88
C PRO A 100 -0.90 -8.56 -13.24
N GLU A 101 -0.70 -9.83 -13.61
CA GLU A 101 0.54 -10.56 -13.27
C GLU A 101 1.78 -9.85 -13.86
N TYR A 102 1.55 -8.95 -14.83
CA TYR A 102 2.54 -8.31 -15.68
C TYR A 102 2.31 -6.79 -15.79
N VAL A 103 3.26 -6.00 -15.30
CA VAL A 103 3.30 -4.54 -15.53
C VAL A 103 4.08 -4.26 -16.82
N PRO A 104 3.50 -3.56 -17.81
CA PRO A 104 4.06 -3.43 -19.17
C PRO A 104 5.26 -2.47 -19.23
N ARG A 105 6.40 -2.88 -18.67
CA ARG A 105 7.78 -2.41 -18.99
C ARG A 105 8.87 -3.46 -18.69
N SER A 106 8.54 -4.66 -18.24
CA SER A 106 9.56 -5.68 -17.90
C SER A 106 10.29 -6.23 -19.14
N LEU A 107 9.64 -6.30 -20.30
CA LEU A 107 10.28 -6.69 -21.57
C LEU A 107 11.24 -5.61 -22.11
N ALA A 108 10.85 -4.33 -22.08
CA ALA A 108 11.70 -3.22 -22.53
C ALA A 108 12.94 -3.00 -21.62
N ALA A 109 12.83 -3.30 -20.33
CA ALA A 109 13.98 -3.29 -19.43
C ALA A 109 14.92 -4.48 -19.65
N ARG A 110 14.39 -5.65 -20.05
CA ARG A 110 15.19 -6.84 -20.36
C ARG A 110 16.05 -6.65 -21.60
N SER A 111 15.52 -6.04 -22.66
CA SER A 111 16.26 -5.77 -23.89
C SER A 111 17.35 -4.72 -23.71
N TRP A 112 17.14 -3.72 -22.85
CA TRP A 112 18.16 -2.71 -22.54
C TRP A 112 19.35 -3.26 -21.74
N ILE A 113 19.09 -4.17 -20.78
CA ILE A 113 20.15 -4.85 -20.00
C ILE A 113 20.95 -5.82 -20.88
N ALA A 114 20.28 -6.55 -21.78
CA ALA A 114 20.93 -7.50 -22.69
C ALA A 114 21.85 -6.83 -23.73
N ALA A 115 21.70 -5.52 -23.97
CA ALA A 115 22.52 -4.75 -24.89
C ALA A 115 23.75 -4.09 -24.23
N GLN A 116 23.99 -4.33 -22.94
CA GLN A 116 25.11 -3.76 -22.17
C GLN A 116 26.11 -4.82 -21.64
N VAL A 117 26.01 -6.06 -22.13
CA VAL A 117 27.00 -7.15 -21.95
C VAL A 117 27.51 -7.54 -23.33
#